data_AF-A0A382DWL4-F1
#
_entry.id   AF-A0A382DWL4-F1
#
_cell.length_a   1.000
_cell.length_b   1.000
_cell.length_c   1.000
_cell.angle_alpha   90.00
_cell.angle_beta   90.00
_cell.angle_gamma   90.00
#
_symmetry.space_group_name_H-M   'P 1'
#
loop_
_entity.id
_entity.type
_entity.pdbx_description
1 polymer ?
#
loop_
_entity_poly.entity_id
_entity_poly.type
_entity_poly.pdbx_seq_one_letter_code
_entity_poly.pdbx_strand_id
1 'polypeptide(L)'
;MRKNPKITNVHSVTRSHVFNVESMDVEFSNGETRVFERLKPGGNGAVLVVPMIDKDTVLMIYEFSAGTERYELGLTKGKIDKGETPIEAASRELKE
;
A
#
# COMPACT_ATOMS: atom_id res chain seq x y z
N MET A 1 -12.89 -6.54 -21.81
CA MET A 1 -11.98 -6.28 -20.67
C MET A 1 -10.95 -5.23 -21.09
N ARG A 2 -10.61 -4.27 -20.22
CA ARG A 2 -9.52 -3.32 -20.50
C ARG A 2 -8.19 -4.09 -20.46
N LYS A 3 -7.32 -3.88 -21.46
CA LYS A 3 -5.98 -4.46 -21.46
C LYS A 3 -5.11 -3.69 -20.48
N ASN A 4 -4.39 -4.39 -19.60
CA ASN A 4 -3.44 -3.73 -18.72
C ASN A 4 -2.30 -3.08 -19.53
N PRO A 5 -1.79 -1.92 -19.09
CA PRO A 5 -0.59 -1.34 -19.67
C PRO A 5 0.61 -2.30 -19.58
N LYS A 6 1.53 -2.21 -20.54
CA LYS A 6 2.79 -2.94 -20.51
C LYS A 6 3.82 -2.10 -19.75
N ILE A 7 4.48 -2.70 -18.77
CA ILE A 7 5.51 -2.05 -17.96
C ILE A 7 6.87 -2.61 -18.36
N THR A 8 7.84 -1.73 -18.65
CA THR A 8 9.22 -2.07 -18.99
C THR A 8 10.20 -1.13 -18.29
N ASN A 9 11.50 -1.44 -18.39
CA ASN A 9 12.59 -0.56 -17.92
C ASN A 9 12.47 -0.12 -16.45
N VAL A 10 12.04 -1.04 -15.57
CA VAL A 10 11.89 -0.75 -14.14
C VAL A 10 13.27 -0.68 -13.49
N HIS A 11 13.63 0.46 -12.91
CA HIS A 11 14.90 0.63 -12.20
C HIS A 11 14.78 1.63 -11.04
N SER A 12 15.59 1.44 -10.00
CA SER A 12 15.64 2.37 -8.87
C SER A 12 16.30 3.67 -9.29
N VAL A 13 15.65 4.80 -8.99
CA VAL A 13 16.18 6.15 -9.22
C VAL A 13 16.73 6.79 -7.95
N THR A 14 16.13 6.49 -6.80
CA THR A 14 16.66 6.91 -5.49
C THR A 14 16.26 5.94 -4.39
N ARG A 15 17.09 5.84 -3.36
CA ARG A 15 16.84 4.97 -2.20
C ARG A 15 17.32 5.64 -0.92
N SER A 16 16.42 5.78 0.03
CA SER A 16 16.70 6.13 1.42
C SER A 16 16.69 4.87 2.31
N HIS A 17 16.79 5.07 3.62
CA HIS A 17 16.64 3.98 4.59
C HIS A 17 15.25 3.32 4.54
N VAL A 18 14.20 4.09 4.27
CA VAL A 18 12.79 3.62 4.32
C VAL A 18 12.15 3.52 2.93
N PHE A 19 12.49 4.42 2.01
CA PHE A 19 11.86 4.52 0.70
C PHE A 19 12.80 4.10 -0.42
N ASN A 20 12.27 3.40 -1.42
CA ASN A 20 12.96 3.14 -2.68
C ASN A 20 12.01 3.60 -3.80
N VAL A 21 12.45 4.54 -4.62
CA VAL A 21 11.67 5.05 -5.76
C VAL A 21 12.14 4.33 -7.03
N GLU A 22 11.21 3.77 -7.79
CA GLU A 22 11.44 3.15 -9.09
C GLU A 22 10.85 4.02 -10.20
N SER A 23 11.62 4.23 -11.27
CA SER A 23 11.11 4.71 -12.56
C SER A 23 10.74 3.51 -13.44
N MET A 24 9.70 3.65 -14.25
CA MET A 24 9.25 2.65 -15.19
C MET A 24 8.63 3.26 -16.45
N ASP A 25 8.82 2.59 -17.58
CA ASP A 25 8.13 2.93 -18.82
C ASP A 25 6.78 2.20 -18.84
N VAL A 26 5.70 2.95 -19.10
CA VAL A 26 4.32 2.43 -19.16
C VAL A 26 3.74 2.71 -20.54
N GLU A 27 3.44 1.65 -21.28
CA GLU A 27 2.79 1.69 -22.60
C GLU A 27 1.30 1.33 -22.43
N PHE A 28 0.43 2.29 -22.76
CA PHE A 28 -1.02 2.13 -22.66
C PHE A 28 -1.61 1.48 -23.91
N SER A 29 -2.85 0.99 -23.80
CA SER A 29 -3.54 0.30 -24.90
C SER A 29 -3.84 1.19 -26.12
N ASN A 30 -3.72 2.52 -25.99
CA ASN A 30 -3.84 3.49 -27.07
C ASN A 30 -2.49 3.79 -27.75
N GLY A 31 -1.40 3.12 -27.35
CA GLY A 31 -0.06 3.30 -27.91
C GLY A 31 0.75 4.45 -27.28
N GLU A 32 0.16 5.22 -26.36
CA GLU A 32 0.91 6.26 -25.63
C GLU A 32 1.88 5.62 -24.63
N THR A 33 3.10 6.19 -24.57
CA THR A 33 4.12 5.80 -23.60
C THR A 33 4.40 6.96 -22.64
N ARG A 34 4.54 6.65 -21.35
CA ARG A 34 4.89 7.61 -20.30
C ARG A 34 5.86 6.98 -19.30
N VAL A 35 6.72 7.81 -18.74
CA VAL A 35 7.55 7.42 -17.59
C VAL A 35 6.75 7.68 -16.32
N PHE A 36 6.67 6.67 -15.46
CA PHE A 36 6.05 6.77 -14.14
C PHE A 36 7.10 6.52 -13.07
N GLU A 37 7.02 7.26 -11.97
CA GLU A 37 7.72 6.92 -10.74
C GLU A 37 6.75 6.33 -9.71
N ARG A 38 7.20 5.32 -8.98
CA ARG A 38 6.48 4.76 -7.83
C ARG A 38 7.42 4.56 -6.65
N LEU A 39 6.85 4.57 -5.44
CA LEU A 39 7.49 3.88 -4.33
C LEU A 39 7.47 2.38 -4.62
N LYS A 40 8.65 1.75 -4.68
CA LYS A 40 8.81 0.31 -4.86
C LYS A 40 7.97 -0.40 -3.80
N PRO A 41 7.00 -1.25 -4.20
CA PRO A 41 6.30 -2.11 -3.26
C PRO A 41 7.32 -3.00 -2.56
N GLY A 42 7.46 -2.83 -1.24
CA GLY A 42 8.33 -3.66 -0.41
C GLY A 42 7.53 -4.74 0.33
N GLY A 43 8.18 -5.87 0.64
CA GLY A 43 7.62 -6.92 1.50
C GLY A 43 6.42 -7.65 0.91
N ASN A 44 5.55 -8.16 1.79
CA ASN A 44 4.35 -8.93 1.44
C ASN A 44 3.11 -8.04 1.24
N GLY A 45 3.27 -6.72 1.23
CA GLY A 45 2.18 -5.75 1.21
C GLY A 45 1.70 -5.37 2.62
N ALA A 46 0.45 -4.94 2.70
CA ALA A 46 -0.20 -4.47 3.92
C ALA A 46 -1.68 -4.87 3.91
N VAL A 47 -2.28 -4.89 5.10
CA VAL A 47 -3.70 -5.11 5.31
C VAL A 47 -4.37 -3.83 5.81
N LEU A 48 -5.63 -3.66 5.46
CA LEU A 48 -6.55 -2.65 5.98
C LEU A 48 -7.80 -3.41 6.41
N VAL A 49 -8.20 -3.30 7.67
CA VAL A 49 -9.30 -4.07 8.24
C VAL A 49 -10.48 -3.14 8.49
N VAL A 50 -11.69 -3.57 8.15
CA VAL A 50 -12.94 -2.90 8.54
C VAL A 50 -13.56 -3.68 9.70
N PRO A 51 -13.31 -3.32 10.97
CA PRO A 51 -13.76 -4.10 12.11
C PRO A 51 -15.20 -3.70 12.45
N MET A 52 -16.15 -4.55 12.06
CA MET A 52 -17.57 -4.37 12.37
C MET A 52 -17.88 -5.02 13.73
N ILE A 53 -18.24 -4.23 14.73
CA ILE A 53 -18.67 -4.78 16.03
C ILE A 53 -20.17 -5.16 16.03
N ASP A 54 -20.92 -4.54 15.12
CA ASP A 54 -22.30 -4.87 14.77
C ASP A 54 -22.56 -4.45 13.31
N LYS A 55 -23.83 -4.39 12.87
CA LYS A 55 -24.19 -4.09 11.48
C LYS A 55 -23.95 -2.63 11.08
N ASP A 56 -23.92 -1.72 12.04
CA ASP A 56 -23.95 -0.27 11.83
C ASP A 56 -22.70 0.43 12.39
N THR A 57 -21.88 -0.28 13.16
CA THR A 57 -20.74 0.30 13.88
C THR A 57 -19.39 -0.27 13.43
N VAL A 58 -18.52 0.62 12.96
CA VAL A 58 -17.12 0.35 12.60
C VAL A 58 -16.21 0.83 13.72
N LEU A 59 -15.30 -0.02 14.20
CA LEU A 59 -14.23 0.40 15.09
C LEU A 59 -13.10 1.06 14.29
N MET A 60 -12.65 2.23 14.75
CA MET A 60 -11.60 3.03 14.10
C MET A 60 -10.53 3.42 15.11
N ILE A 61 -9.34 3.74 14.62
CA ILE A 61 -8.22 4.27 15.40
C ILE A 61 -8.02 5.75 15.10
N TYR A 62 -7.45 6.48 16.06
CA TYR A 62 -7.05 7.88 15.89
C TYR A 62 -5.57 8.01 16.19
N GLU A 63 -4.75 8.14 15.14
CA GLU A 63 -3.29 8.05 15.23
C GLU A 63 -2.60 9.24 14.54
N PHE A 64 -1.42 9.61 15.01
CA PHE A 64 -0.62 10.65 14.38
C PHE A 64 0.05 10.12 13.11
N SER A 65 -0.29 10.70 11.96
CA SER A 65 0.31 10.38 10.66
C SER A 65 1.46 11.35 10.37
N ALA A 66 2.69 10.84 10.42
CA ALA A 66 3.89 11.65 10.14
C ALA A 66 3.93 12.16 8.69
N GLY A 67 3.29 11.46 7.74
CA GLY A 67 3.27 11.87 6.33
C GLY A 67 2.36 13.07 6.04
N THR A 68 1.37 13.33 6.89
CA THR A 68 0.43 14.45 6.76
C THR A 68 0.47 15.42 7.95
N GLU A 69 1.36 15.14 8.92
CA GLU A 69 1.63 15.94 10.11
C GLU A 69 0.38 16.23 10.98
N ARG A 70 -0.55 15.27 11.05
CA ARG A 70 -1.78 15.41 11.84
C ARG A 70 -2.26 14.07 12.39
N TYR A 71 -3.16 14.14 13.37
CA TYR A 71 -3.93 12.97 13.77
C TYR A 71 -5.01 12.67 12.72
N GLU A 72 -5.11 11.40 12.33
CA GLU A 72 -6.06 10.92 11.35
C GLU A 72 -6.95 9.84 11.96
N LEU A 73 -8.25 9.99 11.71
CA LEU A 73 -9.22 8.93 11.98
C LEU A 73 -9.14 7.93 10.83
N GLY A 74 -8.82 6.68 11.15
CA GLY A 74 -8.57 5.64 10.16
C GLY A 74 -8.97 4.26 10.62
N LEU A 75 -8.98 3.34 9.67
CA LEU A 75 -9.12 1.92 9.94
C LEU A 75 -7.77 1.34 10.40
N THR A 76 -7.83 0.27 11.20
CA THR A 76 -6.66 -0.53 11.55
C THR A 76 -5.98 -1.03 10.30
N LYS A 77 -4.68 -0.75 10.18
CA LYS A 77 -3.86 -1.09 9.03
C LYS A 77 -2.45 -1.40 9.46
N GLY A 78 -1.78 -2.31 8.75
CA GLY A 78 -0.39 -2.61 9.02
C GLY A 78 0.25 -3.50 7.97
N LYS A 79 1.57 -3.63 8.07
CA LYS A 79 2.36 -4.40 7.12
C LYS A 79 2.14 -5.90 7.36
N ILE A 80 2.20 -6.67 6.29
CA ILE A 80 2.23 -8.13 6.39
C ILE A 80 3.67 -8.54 6.63
N ASP A 81 3.93 -9.19 7.77
CA ASP A 81 5.27 -9.63 8.12
C ASP A 81 5.67 -10.87 7.30
N LYS A 82 6.98 -11.17 7.31
CA LYS A 82 7.52 -12.28 6.55
C LYS A 82 6.99 -13.61 7.09
N GLY A 83 6.24 -14.32 6.27
CA GLY A 83 5.66 -15.62 6.62
C GLY A 83 4.20 -15.53 7.10
N GLU A 84 3.66 -14.33 7.30
CA GLU A 84 2.24 -14.13 7.57
C GLU A 84 1.41 -14.21 6.27
N THR A 85 0.24 -14.83 6.37
CA THR A 85 -0.86 -14.62 5.43
C THR A 85 -1.54 -13.27 5.71
N PRO A 86 -2.28 -12.70 4.73
CA PRO A 86 -3.05 -11.47 4.98
C PRO A 86 -4.05 -11.59 6.14
N ILE A 87 -4.65 -12.77 6.38
CA ILE A 87 -5.62 -12.96 7.47
C ILE A 87 -4.93 -12.97 8.84
N GLU A 88 -3.75 -13.57 8.93
CA GLU A 88 -2.94 -13.58 10.16
C GLU A 88 -2.47 -12.17 10.51
N ALA A 89 -1.93 -11.43 9.53
CA ALA A 89 -1.55 -10.03 9.71
C ALA A 89 -2.74 -9.18 10.17
N ALA A 90 -3.90 -9.31 9.52
CA ALA A 90 -5.11 -8.59 9.92
C ALA A 90 -5.55 -8.91 11.36
N SER A 91 -5.44 -10.19 11.77
CA SER A 91 -5.79 -10.62 13.11
C SER A 91 -4.81 -10.14 14.18
N ARG A 92 -3.53 -9.98 13.83
CA ARG A 92 -2.49 -9.41 14.70
C ARG A 92 -2.70 -7.90 14.87
N GLU A 93 -2.81 -7.16 13.78
CA GLU A 93 -3.00 -5.71 13.78
C GLU A 93 -4.27 -5.27 14.53
N LEU A 94 -5.33 -6.11 14.57
CA LEU A 94 -6.53 -5.84 15.38
C LEU A 94 -6.30 -5.94 16.89
N LYS A 95 -5.24 -6.61 17.35
CA LYS A 95 -4.94 -6.86 18.77
C LYS A 95 -3.90 -5.90 19.34
N GLU A 96 -3.07 -5.32 18.49
CA GLU A 96 -2.07 -4.30 18.84
C GLU A 96 -2.73 -2.94 19.08
#